data_AF-A0A8P4KJX2-F1
#
_entry.id   AF-A0A8P4KJX2-F1
#
_cell.length_a   1.000
_cell.length_b   1.000
_cell.length_c   1.000
_cell.angle_alpha   90.00
_cell.angle_beta   90.00
_cell.angle_gamma   90.00
#
_symmetry.space_group_name_H-M   'P 1'
#
loop_
_entity.id
_entity.type
_entity.pdbx_description
1 polymer ?
#
loop_
_entity_poly.entity_id
_entity_poly.type
_entity_poly.pdbx_seq_one_letter_code
_entity_poly.pdbx_strand_id
1 'polypeptide(L)'
;MNTSVREIHTSSEPDSSYFLRVDWRGRGLGSGFQLLLTDGRDAWRGDVSEAAVCEEAEELEMETQRYIQDLQQALTETESSSTYSFSLTPSPPDHRSAVTLAYEKVQKDISFRLGSVLLMAVTEPAEAVRELLIHSLQRGNSLEHHNQKLEEENQRLRREQRRITAELKRYAGGKEALEAELYSRFVLVLNEKKAKIRSLQETVTHLQETRSSDGQKKEDPVKSDRSAGQEEDEYGGSTDEEAEEEQSTPASLPTRESSTASPLDDSLRDITDVAPCRKRRFRHLGAPDPAVKRSTPQSSQGKRTDPPAGSSKPRTPQRPTDVAAASSTADEDLFEDF
;
A
#
# COMPACT_ATOMS: atom_id res chain seq x y z
N MET A 1 -4.20 6.46 24.59
CA MET A 1 -3.56 7.73 24.99
C MET A 1 -2.23 7.70 24.29
N ASN A 2 -1.93 8.74 23.50
CA ASN A 2 -0.72 8.79 22.71
C ASN A 2 0.33 9.56 23.52
N THR A 3 1.59 9.15 23.40
CA THR A 3 2.71 9.76 24.10
C THR A 3 3.87 9.93 23.13
N SER A 4 4.42 11.14 23.04
CA SER A 4 5.73 11.38 22.45
C SER A 4 6.70 11.83 23.54
N VAL A 5 7.98 11.53 23.35
CA VAL A 5 9.08 12.00 24.18
C VAL A 5 10.16 12.45 23.21
N ARG A 6 10.59 13.71 23.33
CA ARG A 6 11.68 14.28 22.53
C ARG A 6 12.69 14.99 23.42
N GLU A 7 13.91 15.09 22.94
CA GLU A 7 14.91 16.00 23.50
C GLU A 7 14.66 17.41 22.94
N ILE A 8 14.83 18.42 23.78
CA ILE A 8 14.81 19.84 23.41
C ILE A 8 16.02 20.55 24.03
N HIS A 9 16.55 21.51 23.29
CA HIS A 9 17.63 22.39 23.72
C HIS A 9 17.06 23.79 23.92
N THR A 10 17.53 24.50 24.94
CA THR A 10 17.03 25.85 25.26
C THR A 10 18.02 26.91 24.77
N SER A 11 17.50 28.06 24.33
CA SER A 11 18.35 29.19 23.94
C SER A 11 19.11 29.82 25.12
N SER A 12 18.62 29.64 26.35
CA SER A 12 19.23 30.11 27.59
C SER A 12 20.40 29.24 28.07
N GLU A 13 20.31 27.93 27.88
CA GLU A 13 21.29 26.94 28.31
C GLU A 13 21.52 25.92 27.18
N PRO A 14 22.43 26.20 26.24
CA PRO A 14 22.66 25.33 25.08
C PRO A 14 23.37 24.01 25.44
N ASP A 15 24.10 23.99 26.57
CA ASP A 15 24.79 22.80 27.10
C ASP A 15 23.87 21.91 27.97
N SER A 16 22.63 22.34 28.22
CA SER A 16 21.62 21.63 29.02
C SER A 16 20.55 21.00 28.12
N SER A 17 20.53 19.67 28.03
CA SER A 17 19.44 18.91 27.41
C SER A 17 18.23 18.81 28.34
N TYR A 18 17.04 19.09 27.82
CA TYR A 18 15.78 18.84 28.51
C TYR A 18 14.95 17.80 27.74
N PHE A 19 14.21 16.96 28.46
CA PHE A 19 13.30 15.98 27.86
C PHE A 19 11.86 16.45 27.99
N LEU A 20 11.19 16.62 26.86
CA LEU A 20 9.79 16.98 26.77
C LEU A 20 8.96 15.74 26.42
N ARG A 21 8.09 15.34 27.34
CA ARG A 21 7.04 14.35 27.12
C ARG A 21 5.71 15.07 26.87
N VAL A 22 4.99 14.61 25.85
CA VAL A 22 3.69 15.13 25.41
C VAL A 22 2.70 13.98 25.39
N ASP A 23 1.65 14.08 26.19
CA ASP A 23 0.58 13.07 26.30
C ASP A 23 -0.75 13.64 25.78
N TRP A 24 -1.41 12.96 24.84
CA TRP A 24 -2.68 13.43 24.26
C TRP A 24 -3.70 12.33 23.97
N ARG A 25 -4.92 12.73 23.63
CA ARG A 25 -6.05 11.86 23.28
C ARG A 25 -6.55 12.17 21.86
N GLY A 26 -7.12 11.17 21.19
CA GLY A 26 -7.65 11.33 19.84
C GLY A 26 -6.56 11.36 18.75
N ARG A 27 -6.84 12.05 17.63
CA ARG A 27 -6.00 12.06 16.42
C ARG A 27 -4.91 13.14 16.41
N GLY A 28 -4.90 14.08 17.35
CA GLY A 28 -3.93 15.16 17.41
C GLY A 28 -4.09 16.01 18.67
N LEU A 29 -3.32 17.09 18.75
CA LEU A 29 -3.24 17.95 19.94
C LEU A 29 -4.47 18.88 20.13
N GLY A 30 -5.38 18.95 19.14
CA GLY A 30 -6.56 19.80 19.19
C GLY A 30 -7.50 19.54 20.37
N SER A 31 -7.65 18.29 20.83
CA SER A 31 -8.48 17.94 21.98
C SER A 31 -7.81 18.18 23.35
N GLY A 32 -6.75 19.00 23.37
CA GLY A 32 -5.90 19.21 24.54
C GLY A 32 -4.83 18.14 24.73
N PHE A 33 -3.80 18.50 25.50
CA PHE A 33 -2.61 17.70 25.76
C PHE A 33 -1.97 18.07 27.10
N GLN A 34 -1.21 17.13 27.66
CA GLN A 34 -0.42 17.31 28.87
C GLN A 34 1.06 17.33 28.51
N LEU A 35 1.80 18.28 29.08
CA LEU A 35 3.24 18.40 28.97
C LEU A 35 3.90 17.97 30.27
N LEU A 36 5.01 17.25 30.15
CA LEU A 36 5.96 16.97 31.24
C LEU A 36 7.37 17.29 30.73
N LEU A 37 8.01 18.28 31.35
CA LEU A 37 9.39 18.68 31.09
C LEU A 37 10.29 18.20 32.23
N THR A 38 11.50 17.76 31.94
CA THR A 38 12.50 17.36 32.94
C THR A 38 13.93 17.60 32.46
N ASP A 39 14.82 18.01 33.36
CA ASP A 39 16.29 18.05 33.17
C ASP A 39 16.96 16.75 33.67
N GLY A 40 16.16 15.77 34.13
CA GLY A 40 16.61 14.54 34.77
C GLY A 40 16.75 14.61 36.29
N ARG A 41 16.56 15.79 36.91
CA ARG A 41 16.63 16.02 38.36
C ARG A 41 15.32 16.58 38.91
N ASP A 42 14.91 17.73 38.40
CA ASP A 42 13.64 18.40 38.66
C ASP A 42 12.69 18.15 37.48
N ALA A 43 11.37 18.31 37.69
CA ALA A 43 10.37 18.06 36.66
C ALA A 43 9.18 19.02 36.80
N TRP A 44 8.62 19.43 35.67
CA TRP A 44 7.50 20.37 35.61
C TRP A 44 6.40 19.85 34.69
N ARG A 45 5.14 20.04 35.08
CA ARG A 45 3.96 19.53 34.38
C ARG A 45 2.97 20.67 34.10
N GLY A 46 2.39 20.67 32.91
CA GLY A 46 1.32 21.59 32.53
C GLY A 46 0.28 20.92 31.67
N ASP A 47 -0.94 21.43 31.69
CA ASP A 47 -2.08 20.90 30.95
C ASP A 47 -2.66 21.99 30.03
N VAL A 48 -2.85 21.65 28.76
CA VAL A 48 -3.44 22.55 27.74
C VAL A 48 -4.79 21.98 27.33
N SER A 49 -5.85 22.79 27.46
CA SER A 49 -7.21 22.38 27.10
C SER A 49 -7.50 22.60 25.62
N GLU A 50 -8.50 21.91 25.07
CA GLU A 50 -9.02 22.15 23.72
C GLU A 50 -9.41 23.63 23.50
N ALA A 51 -10.04 24.26 24.49
CA ALA A 51 -10.39 25.67 24.43
C ALA A 51 -9.16 26.57 24.29
N ALA A 52 -8.08 26.31 25.04
CA ALA A 52 -6.83 27.07 24.96
C ALA A 52 -6.11 26.87 23.60
N VAL A 53 -6.21 25.68 22.98
CA VAL A 53 -5.66 25.45 21.63
C VAL A 53 -6.44 26.23 20.57
N CYS A 54 -7.76 26.36 20.72
CA CYS A 54 -8.57 27.19 19.81
C CYS A 54 -8.33 28.69 20.03
N GLU A 55 -8.26 29.14 21.29
CA GLU A 55 -8.04 30.54 21.67
C GLU A 55 -6.68 31.07 21.15
N GLU A 56 -5.59 30.33 21.34
CA GLU A 56 -4.27 30.74 20.81
C GLU A 56 -4.23 30.71 19.27
N ALA A 57 -4.98 29.80 18.62
CA ALA A 57 -5.11 29.81 17.15
C ALA A 57 -5.82 31.08 16.65
N GLU A 58 -6.87 31.52 17.36
CA GLU A 58 -7.60 32.75 17.07
C GLU A 58 -6.74 34.00 17.35
N GLU A 59 -5.98 34.04 18.45
CA GLU A 59 -5.05 35.15 18.76
C GLU A 59 -3.92 35.29 17.73
N LEU A 60 -3.43 34.17 17.18
CA LEU A 60 -2.43 34.15 16.11
C LEU A 60 -3.00 34.42 14.70
N GLU A 61 -4.31 34.65 14.56
CA GLU A 61 -5.03 34.76 13.29
C GLU A 61 -4.79 33.55 12.34
N MET A 62 -4.64 32.34 12.91
CA MET A 62 -4.33 31.10 12.19
C MET A 62 -5.51 30.15 12.11
N GLU A 63 -5.65 29.43 10.99
CA GLU A 63 -6.59 28.30 10.89
C GLU A 63 -6.26 27.22 11.94
N THR A 64 -7.25 26.82 12.75
CA THR A 64 -7.05 25.90 13.88
C THR A 64 -6.39 24.57 13.46
N GLN A 65 -6.77 23.99 12.31
CA GLN A 65 -6.12 22.79 11.78
C GLN A 65 -4.63 23.01 11.50
N ARG A 66 -4.25 24.17 10.96
CA ARG A 66 -2.86 24.53 10.66
C ARG A 66 -2.07 24.79 11.93
N TYR A 67 -2.65 25.46 12.91
CA TYR A 67 -2.05 25.64 14.23
C TYR A 67 -1.78 24.29 14.92
N ILE A 68 -2.75 23.36 14.90
CA ILE A 68 -2.58 22.00 15.45
C ILE A 68 -1.45 21.24 14.73
N GLN A 69 -1.30 21.37 13.41
CA GLN A 69 -0.19 20.76 12.67
C GLN A 69 1.17 21.35 13.08
N ASP A 70 1.26 22.67 13.21
CA ASP A 70 2.48 23.35 13.65
C ASP A 70 2.84 22.99 15.09
N LEU A 71 1.85 22.86 15.99
CA LEU A 71 2.02 22.31 17.34
C LEU A 71 2.53 20.85 17.33
N GLN A 72 1.98 20.00 16.46
CA GLN A 72 2.42 18.60 16.36
C GLN A 72 3.87 18.51 15.92
N GLN A 73 4.28 19.28 14.90
CA GLN A 73 5.66 19.34 14.44
C GLN A 73 6.60 19.87 15.54
N ALA A 74 6.23 20.97 16.22
CA ALA A 74 6.99 21.55 17.31
C ALA A 74 7.17 20.56 18.49
N LEU A 75 6.08 19.99 19.00
CA LEU A 75 6.08 19.31 20.29
C LEU A 75 6.34 17.80 20.20
N THR A 76 6.04 17.15 19.06
CA THR A 76 6.13 15.67 18.94
C THR A 76 7.22 15.16 18.01
N GLU A 77 7.95 16.06 17.33
CA GLU A 77 9.08 15.77 16.43
C GLU A 77 8.73 14.79 15.30
N THR A 78 7.95 15.30 14.34
CA THR A 78 7.80 14.68 13.02
C THR A 78 8.84 15.29 12.07
N GLU A 79 9.51 14.46 11.26
CA GLU A 79 10.48 14.92 10.25
C GLU A 79 9.87 16.05 9.40
N SER A 80 10.36 17.28 9.59
CA SER A 80 9.79 18.48 9.00
C SER A 80 10.90 19.48 8.66
N SER A 81 10.68 20.25 7.60
CA SER A 81 11.63 21.27 7.13
C SER A 81 11.60 22.56 7.95
N SER A 82 10.74 22.65 8.96
CA SER A 82 10.61 23.81 9.85
C SER A 82 11.49 23.62 11.08
N THR A 83 12.33 24.61 11.40
CA THR A 83 13.10 24.64 12.65
C THR A 83 12.24 25.25 13.76
N TYR A 84 12.29 24.65 14.95
CA TYR A 84 11.61 25.15 16.14
C TYR A 84 12.62 25.39 17.25
N SER A 85 12.44 26.46 18.01
CA SER A 85 13.31 26.83 19.14
C SER A 85 12.50 26.93 20.43
N PHE A 86 13.11 26.50 21.54
CA PHE A 86 12.48 26.49 22.86
C PHE A 86 13.19 27.45 23.81
N SER A 87 12.41 28.13 24.64
CA SER A 87 12.92 28.96 25.73
C SER A 87 12.19 28.65 27.02
N LEU A 88 12.93 28.65 28.13
CA LEU A 88 12.40 28.45 29.48
C LEU A 88 12.55 29.76 30.25
N THR A 89 11.43 30.23 30.81
CA THR A 89 11.41 31.45 31.64
C THR A 89 10.88 31.11 33.03
N PRO A 90 11.69 31.22 34.10
CA PRO A 90 11.22 30.98 35.47
C PRO A 90 10.14 32.00 35.86
N SER A 91 9.03 31.52 36.44
CA SER A 91 7.95 32.41 36.88
C SER A 91 8.20 32.91 38.32
N PRO A 92 8.13 34.23 38.61
CA PRO A 92 8.23 34.74 39.98
C PRO A 92 7.03 34.29 40.84
N PRO A 93 7.19 34.12 42.18
CA PRO A 93 8.33 34.55 42.99
C PRO A 93 9.42 33.48 43.22
N ASP A 94 9.14 32.21 42.98
CA ASP A 94 10.06 31.09 43.24
C ASP A 94 10.52 30.43 41.93
N HIS A 95 11.78 30.65 41.55
CA HIS A 95 12.40 30.11 40.34
C HIS A 95 12.32 28.58 40.16
N ARG A 96 11.97 27.86 41.23
CA ARG A 96 11.89 26.40 41.27
C ARG A 96 10.45 25.86 41.23
N SER A 97 9.45 26.71 41.44
CA SER A 97 8.05 26.30 41.61
C SER A 97 7.25 26.29 40.31
N ALA A 98 7.58 27.15 39.35
CA ALA A 98 6.95 27.19 38.04
C ALA A 98 7.87 27.74 36.94
N VAL A 99 7.77 27.17 35.74
CA VAL A 99 8.55 27.55 34.55
C VAL A 99 7.60 27.68 33.37
N THR A 100 7.67 28.80 32.65
CA THR A 100 6.95 28.96 31.39
C THR A 100 7.82 28.46 30.24
N LEU A 101 7.36 27.40 29.58
CA LEU A 101 7.93 26.88 28.35
C LEU A 101 7.31 27.63 27.18
N ALA A 102 8.11 28.37 26.41
CA ALA A 102 7.71 28.94 25.14
C ALA A 102 8.35 28.17 23.98
N TYR A 103 7.58 27.99 22.90
CA TYR A 103 8.03 27.36 21.67
C TYR A 103 7.79 28.31 20.50
N GLU A 104 8.84 28.53 19.72
CA GLU A 104 8.88 29.47 18.60
C GLU A 104 9.13 28.71 17.30
N LYS A 105 8.52 29.16 16.21
CA LYS A 105 8.75 28.64 14.86
C LYS A 105 9.74 29.56 14.14
N VAL A 106 10.84 29.01 13.66
CA VAL A 106 11.92 29.75 13.00
C VAL A 106 11.77 29.60 11.49
N GLN A 107 11.66 30.73 10.77
CA GLN A 107 11.58 30.79 9.32
C GLN A 107 12.44 31.94 8.79
N LYS A 108 13.44 31.62 7.95
CA LYS A 108 14.27 32.60 7.23
C LYS A 108 14.84 33.69 8.17
N ASP A 109 15.53 33.24 9.22
CA ASP A 109 16.18 34.07 10.25
C ASP A 109 15.25 34.93 11.12
N ILE A 110 13.94 34.68 11.06
CA ILE A 110 12.92 35.28 11.94
C ILE A 110 12.29 34.17 12.78
N SER A 111 12.26 34.31 14.10
CA SER A 111 11.42 33.48 14.97
C SER A 111 10.12 34.20 15.31
N PHE A 112 9.04 33.43 15.46
CA PHE A 112 7.80 33.92 16.05
C PHE A 112 7.29 32.92 17.08
N ARG A 113 6.75 33.44 18.19
CA ARG A 113 6.16 32.62 19.25
C ARG A 113 4.93 31.90 18.70
N LEU A 114 4.98 30.57 18.69
CA LEU A 114 3.85 29.72 18.33
C LEU A 114 2.97 29.44 19.55
N GLY A 115 3.52 29.54 20.76
CA GLY A 115 2.74 29.52 22.00
C GLY A 115 3.61 29.45 23.23
N SER A 116 2.97 29.45 24.40
CA SER A 116 3.65 29.23 25.68
C SER A 116 2.75 28.56 26.71
N VAL A 117 3.32 27.69 27.54
CA VAL A 117 2.61 26.94 28.57
C VAL A 117 3.31 27.10 29.91
N LEU A 118 2.54 27.47 30.94
CA LEU A 118 3.01 27.47 32.32
C LEU A 118 3.07 26.04 32.86
N LEU A 119 4.27 25.61 33.27
CA LEU A 119 4.53 24.30 33.86
C LEU A 119 4.77 24.45 35.36
N MET A 120 4.04 23.69 36.18
CA MET A 120 4.18 23.66 37.64
C MET A 120 5.14 22.56 38.07
N ALA A 121 5.97 22.80 39.08
CA ALA A 121 6.89 21.80 39.61
C ALA A 121 6.15 20.57 40.16
N VAL A 122 6.64 19.38 39.80
CA VAL A 122 6.13 18.09 40.27
C VAL A 122 6.67 17.82 41.68
N THR A 123 5.80 17.36 42.58
CA THR A 123 6.16 17.08 43.99
C THR A 123 7.21 15.98 44.15
N GLU A 124 7.19 14.98 43.25
CA GLU A 124 8.14 13.87 43.23
C GLU A 124 8.79 13.73 41.83
N PRO A 125 9.77 14.59 41.48
CA PRO A 125 10.41 14.58 40.16
C PRO A 125 11.00 13.21 39.78
N ALA A 126 11.58 12.52 40.76
CA ALA A 126 12.15 11.20 40.57
C ALA A 126 11.12 10.14 40.13
N GLU A 127 9.83 10.29 40.48
CA GLU A 127 8.77 9.41 39.96
C GLU A 127 8.43 9.76 38.52
N ALA A 128 8.28 11.05 38.20
CA ALA A 128 8.01 11.50 36.84
C ALA A 128 9.11 11.08 35.85
N VAL A 129 10.39 11.14 36.26
CA VAL A 129 11.53 10.64 35.48
C VAL A 129 11.51 9.12 35.35
N ARG A 130 11.19 8.37 36.41
CA ARG A 130 11.03 6.91 36.33
C ARG A 130 9.94 6.51 35.35
N GLU A 131 8.77 7.14 35.40
CA GLU A 131 7.65 6.89 34.49
C GLU A 131 7.99 7.22 33.03
N LEU A 132 8.74 8.30 32.79
CA LEU A 132 9.26 8.62 31.46
C LEU A 132 10.21 7.53 30.95
N LEU A 133 11.16 7.08 31.78
CA LEU A 133 12.12 6.02 31.42
C LEU A 133 11.43 4.67 31.18
N ILE A 134 10.48 4.28 32.04
CA ILE A 134 9.69 3.05 31.89
C ILE A 134 8.93 3.07 30.55
N HIS A 135 8.24 4.17 30.24
CA HIS A 135 7.53 4.32 28.97
C HIS A 135 8.48 4.23 27.76
N SER A 136 9.62 4.92 27.81
CA SER A 136 10.62 4.90 26.74
C SER A 136 11.22 3.49 26.51
N LEU A 137 11.51 2.74 27.59
CA LEU A 137 11.97 1.35 27.50
C LEU A 137 10.89 0.42 26.94
N GLN A 138 9.63 0.55 27.39
CA GLN A 138 8.51 -0.24 26.86
C GLN A 138 8.27 0.04 25.37
N ARG A 139 8.37 1.30 24.94
CA ARG A 139 8.30 1.70 23.52
C ARG A 139 9.48 1.12 22.74
N GLY A 140 10.70 1.16 23.29
CA GLY A 140 11.90 0.55 22.70
C GLY A 140 11.72 -0.95 22.44
N ASN A 141 11.37 -1.73 23.46
CA ASN A 141 11.13 -3.18 23.35
C ASN A 141 10.01 -3.50 22.34
N SER A 142 8.95 -2.68 22.30
CA SER A 142 7.85 -2.86 21.36
C SER A 142 8.27 -2.60 19.91
N LEU A 143 9.12 -1.59 19.68
CA LEU A 143 9.69 -1.27 18.37
C LEU A 143 10.71 -2.34 17.92
N GLU A 144 11.54 -2.83 18.84
CA GLU A 144 12.49 -3.93 18.57
C GLU A 144 11.75 -5.20 18.13
N HIS A 145 10.73 -5.63 18.88
CA HIS A 145 9.90 -6.78 18.52
C HIS A 145 9.17 -6.57 17.17
N HIS A 146 8.68 -5.36 16.91
CA HIS A 146 8.05 -5.02 15.63
C HIS A 146 9.04 -5.08 14.46
N ASN A 147 10.25 -4.55 14.64
CA ASN A 147 11.33 -4.61 13.65
C ASN A 147 11.75 -6.07 13.38
N GLN A 148 11.94 -6.89 14.41
CA GLN A 148 12.23 -8.31 14.24
C GLN A 148 11.15 -9.01 13.39
N LYS A 149 9.87 -8.79 13.69
CA LYS A 149 8.77 -9.34 12.91
C LYS A 149 8.79 -8.86 11.45
N LEU A 150 9.03 -7.56 11.21
CA LEU A 150 9.16 -7.01 9.86
C LEU A 150 10.35 -7.61 9.11
N GLU A 151 11.47 -7.86 9.77
CA GLU A 151 12.64 -8.53 9.17
C GLU A 151 12.33 -9.98 8.80
N GLU A 152 11.66 -10.75 9.67
CA GLU A 152 11.23 -12.12 9.41
C GLU A 152 10.28 -12.19 8.20
N GLU A 153 9.28 -11.31 8.14
CA GLU A 153 8.36 -11.20 7.01
C GLU A 153 9.08 -10.75 5.72
N ASN A 154 10.00 -9.80 5.80
CA ASN A 154 10.80 -9.35 4.66
C ASN A 154 11.71 -10.48 4.13
N GLN A 155 12.33 -11.26 5.02
CA GLN A 155 13.08 -12.45 4.65
C GLN A 155 12.20 -13.53 4.02
N ARG A 156 10.96 -13.73 4.52
CA ARG A 156 9.98 -14.65 3.92
C ARG A 156 9.63 -14.23 2.50
N LEU A 157 9.22 -12.97 2.30
CA LEU A 157 8.88 -12.40 0.99
C LEU A 157 10.07 -12.47 0.02
N ARG A 158 11.30 -12.17 0.46
CA ARG A 158 12.52 -12.32 -0.35
C ARG A 158 12.82 -13.77 -0.72
N ARG A 159 12.42 -14.76 0.07
CA ARG A 159 12.54 -16.20 -0.26
C ARG A 159 11.49 -16.62 -1.28
N GLU A 160 10.23 -16.21 -1.08
CA GLU A 160 9.11 -16.45 -2.00
C GLU A 160 9.35 -15.82 -3.38
N GLN A 161 9.77 -14.54 -3.42
CA GLN A 161 10.12 -13.85 -4.66
C GLN A 161 11.22 -14.59 -5.44
N ARG A 162 12.28 -15.04 -4.74
CA ARG A 162 13.36 -15.83 -5.37
C ARG A 162 12.84 -17.16 -5.94
N ARG A 163 11.99 -17.85 -5.20
CA ARG A 163 11.35 -19.10 -5.64
C ARG A 163 10.49 -18.88 -6.89
N ILE A 164 9.55 -17.92 -6.85
CA ILE A 164 8.66 -17.61 -7.97
C ILE A 164 9.47 -17.19 -9.20
N THR A 165 10.52 -16.38 -9.02
CA THR A 165 11.42 -15.98 -10.12
C THR A 165 12.14 -17.18 -10.75
N ALA A 166 12.57 -18.16 -9.94
CA ALA A 166 13.21 -19.37 -10.44
C ALA A 166 12.23 -20.29 -11.17
N GLU A 167 11.01 -20.47 -10.64
CA GLU A 167 9.94 -21.22 -11.29
C GLU A 167 9.54 -20.57 -12.63
N LEU A 168 9.38 -19.24 -12.67
CA LEU A 168 9.09 -18.48 -13.89
C LEU A 168 10.17 -18.65 -14.96
N LYS A 169 11.46 -18.55 -14.59
CA LYS A 169 12.58 -18.82 -15.52
C LYS A 169 12.55 -20.24 -16.07
N ARG A 170 12.19 -21.23 -15.25
CA ARG A 170 12.03 -22.62 -15.69
C ARG A 170 10.87 -22.78 -16.68
N TYR A 171 9.74 -22.11 -16.44
CA TYR A 171 8.60 -22.14 -17.36
C TYR A 171 8.90 -21.41 -18.68
N ALA A 172 9.61 -20.28 -18.65
CA ALA A 172 10.03 -19.56 -19.85
C ALA A 172 10.96 -20.43 -20.73
N GLY A 173 12.03 -21.00 -20.16
CA GLY A 173 12.93 -21.89 -20.92
C GLY A 173 12.24 -23.18 -21.40
N GLY A 174 11.29 -23.71 -20.63
CA GLY A 174 10.46 -24.85 -21.05
C GLY A 174 9.52 -24.51 -22.22
N LYS A 175 8.95 -23.31 -22.23
CA LYS A 175 8.14 -22.77 -23.33
C LYS A 175 9.00 -22.60 -24.59
N GLU A 176 10.14 -21.94 -24.48
CA GLU A 176 11.07 -21.72 -25.60
C GLU A 176 11.54 -23.03 -26.24
N ALA A 177 11.86 -24.05 -25.42
CA ALA A 177 12.25 -25.37 -25.90
C ALA A 177 11.10 -26.08 -26.65
N LEU A 178 9.87 -26.00 -26.14
CA LEU A 178 8.68 -26.55 -26.79
C LEU A 178 8.36 -25.82 -28.10
N GLU A 179 8.47 -24.49 -28.13
CA GLU A 179 8.30 -23.70 -29.35
C GLU A 179 9.33 -24.10 -30.41
N ALA A 180 10.61 -24.25 -30.04
CA ALA A 180 11.66 -24.71 -30.95
C ALA A 180 11.40 -26.12 -31.50
N GLU A 181 10.91 -27.06 -30.67
CA GLU A 181 10.52 -28.41 -31.12
C GLU A 181 9.36 -28.35 -32.14
N LEU A 182 8.31 -27.57 -31.82
CA LEU A 182 7.13 -27.41 -32.67
C LEU A 182 7.49 -26.76 -34.01
N TYR A 183 8.31 -25.70 -34.02
CA TYR A 183 8.79 -25.06 -35.24
C TYR A 183 9.65 -25.99 -36.09
N SER A 184 10.56 -26.76 -35.47
CA SER A 184 11.37 -27.77 -36.15
C SER A 184 10.50 -28.81 -36.85
N ARG A 185 9.51 -29.37 -36.13
CA ARG A 185 8.55 -30.34 -36.68
C ARG A 185 7.68 -29.74 -37.79
N PHE A 186 7.25 -28.49 -37.66
CA PHE A 186 6.48 -27.80 -38.69
C PHE A 186 7.29 -27.60 -39.98
N VAL A 187 8.58 -27.24 -39.87
CA VAL A 187 9.48 -27.11 -41.03
C VAL A 187 9.64 -28.44 -41.78
N LEU A 188 9.73 -29.59 -41.08
CA LEU A 188 9.76 -30.91 -41.72
C LEU A 188 8.49 -31.15 -42.56
N VAL A 189 7.30 -30.92 -41.99
CA VAL A 189 6.01 -31.08 -42.69
C VAL A 189 5.91 -30.11 -43.89
N LEU A 190 6.34 -28.85 -43.73
CA LEU A 190 6.39 -27.90 -44.85
C LEU A 190 7.32 -28.37 -45.96
N ASN A 191 8.47 -28.94 -45.63
CA ASN A 191 9.44 -29.42 -46.62
C ASN A 191 8.91 -30.65 -47.39
N GLU A 192 8.25 -31.58 -46.72
CA GLU A 192 7.53 -32.69 -47.38
C GLU A 192 6.44 -32.18 -48.32
N LYS A 193 5.62 -31.21 -47.87
CA LYS A 193 4.57 -30.59 -48.71
C LYS A 193 5.16 -29.86 -49.92
N LYS A 194 6.22 -29.08 -49.74
CA LYS A 194 6.96 -28.41 -50.84
C LYS A 194 7.55 -29.42 -51.82
N ALA A 195 8.14 -30.51 -51.34
CA ALA A 195 8.67 -31.58 -52.19
C ALA A 195 7.56 -32.27 -52.99
N LYS A 196 6.39 -32.54 -52.38
CA LYS A 196 5.26 -33.14 -53.07
C LYS A 196 4.65 -32.20 -54.13
N ILE A 197 4.59 -30.90 -53.87
CA ILE A 197 4.15 -29.89 -54.84
C ILE A 197 5.10 -29.88 -56.05
N ARG A 198 6.42 -29.81 -55.84
CA ARG A 198 7.41 -29.85 -56.93
C ARG A 198 7.29 -31.11 -57.78
N SER A 199 7.21 -32.29 -57.14
CA SER A 199 7.01 -33.57 -57.85
C SER A 199 5.73 -33.59 -58.69
N LEU A 200 4.62 -33.02 -58.19
CA LEU A 200 3.38 -32.92 -58.95
C LEU A 200 3.50 -31.93 -60.12
N GLN A 201 4.17 -30.79 -59.93
CA GLN A 201 4.46 -29.81 -60.98
C GLN A 201 5.31 -30.44 -62.10
N GLU A 202 6.41 -31.13 -61.75
CA GLU A 202 7.26 -31.88 -62.70
C GLU A 202 6.47 -32.93 -63.48
N THR A 203 5.53 -33.62 -62.82
CA THR A 203 4.67 -34.62 -63.49
C THR A 203 3.72 -33.95 -64.49
N VAL A 204 3.17 -32.77 -64.15
CA VAL A 204 2.28 -32.00 -65.03
C VAL A 204 3.06 -31.42 -66.22
N THR A 205 4.24 -30.84 -66.00
CA THR A 205 5.06 -30.30 -67.11
C THR A 205 5.50 -31.41 -68.06
N HIS A 206 5.96 -32.55 -67.55
CA HIS A 206 6.31 -33.70 -68.40
C HIS A 206 5.11 -34.19 -69.24
N LEU A 207 3.92 -34.31 -68.66
CA LEU A 207 2.71 -34.69 -69.40
C LEU A 207 2.35 -33.66 -70.49
N GLN A 208 2.54 -32.37 -70.20
CA GLN A 208 2.26 -31.27 -71.13
C GLN A 208 3.30 -31.19 -72.26
N GLU A 209 4.58 -31.41 -71.97
CA GLU A 209 5.66 -31.56 -72.95
C GLU A 209 5.45 -32.79 -73.85
N THR A 210 5.10 -33.95 -73.25
CA THR A 210 4.81 -35.17 -74.02
C THR A 210 3.65 -34.93 -74.99
N ARG A 211 2.56 -34.30 -74.51
CA ARG A 211 1.40 -33.91 -75.33
C ARG A 211 1.74 -32.88 -76.42
N SER A 212 2.72 -32.00 -76.18
CA SER A 212 3.17 -31.03 -77.18
C SER A 212 4.09 -31.66 -78.22
N SER A 213 4.91 -32.64 -77.82
CA SER A 213 5.79 -33.41 -78.72
C SER A 213 5.00 -34.31 -79.68
N ASP A 214 3.86 -34.83 -79.25
CA ASP A 214 2.91 -35.61 -80.08
C ASP A 214 2.08 -34.73 -81.04
N GLY A 215 2.23 -33.40 -80.94
CA GLY A 215 1.46 -32.40 -81.69
C GLY A 215 2.16 -31.71 -82.86
N GLN A 216 3.48 -31.90 -83.08
CA GLN A 216 4.22 -31.16 -84.11
C GLN A 216 4.59 -31.97 -85.36
N LYS A 217 3.63 -32.11 -86.27
CA LYS A 217 3.88 -32.15 -87.73
C LYS A 217 2.80 -31.39 -88.51
N LYS A 218 3.20 -30.28 -89.15
CA LYS A 218 2.46 -29.45 -90.15
C LYS A 218 1.27 -28.64 -89.59
N GLU A 219 0.91 -27.46 -90.10
CA GLU A 219 1.54 -26.48 -91.03
C GLU A 219 0.81 -25.12 -90.85
N ASP A 220 1.49 -23.99 -91.01
CA ASP A 220 0.90 -22.65 -91.23
C ASP A 220 0.54 -22.44 -92.72
N PRO A 221 -0.21 -21.38 -93.16
CA PRO A 221 -0.99 -20.35 -92.44
C PRO A 221 -2.42 -20.12 -93.03
N VAL A 222 -3.13 -19.08 -92.53
CA VAL A 222 -3.92 -18.03 -93.28
C VAL A 222 -5.30 -17.68 -92.69
N LYS A 223 -5.38 -16.42 -92.19
CA LYS A 223 -6.49 -15.44 -92.14
C LYS A 223 -7.96 -15.92 -92.18
N SER A 224 -8.71 -15.47 -91.18
CA SER A 224 -9.92 -14.65 -91.43
C SER A 224 -10.09 -13.58 -90.35
N ASP A 225 -10.62 -12.43 -90.74
CA ASP A 225 -10.80 -11.21 -89.96
C ASP A 225 -12.31 -10.93 -89.80
N ARG A 226 -12.80 -10.71 -88.55
CA ARG A 226 -13.76 -9.64 -88.19
C ARG A 226 -14.21 -9.65 -86.72
N SER A 227 -14.52 -8.44 -86.24
CA SER A 227 -15.06 -8.01 -84.94
C SER A 227 -16.50 -8.50 -84.64
N ALA A 228 -17.10 -8.42 -83.44
CA ALA A 228 -17.10 -7.32 -82.45
C ALA A 228 -17.80 -7.69 -81.11
N GLY A 229 -17.42 -7.01 -80.00
CA GLY A 229 -18.17 -6.83 -78.73
C GLY A 229 -18.37 -8.09 -77.86
N GLN A 230 -18.47 -8.06 -76.52
CA GLN A 230 -18.32 -7.04 -75.43
C GLN A 230 -17.76 -7.84 -74.22
N GLU A 231 -16.88 -7.33 -73.34
CA GLU A 231 -17.19 -6.50 -72.15
C GLU A 231 -18.31 -7.13 -71.28
N GLU A 232 -18.16 -7.38 -69.97
CA GLU A 232 -17.28 -6.83 -68.92
C GLU A 232 -16.93 -7.92 -67.87
N ASP A 233 -15.82 -7.75 -67.13
CA ASP A 233 -15.76 -7.97 -65.67
C ASP A 233 -14.43 -7.43 -65.13
N GLU A 234 -14.48 -6.19 -64.61
CA GLU A 234 -13.35 -5.42 -64.09
C GLU A 234 -13.34 -5.44 -62.55
N TYR A 235 -12.34 -6.08 -61.93
CA TYR A 235 -11.74 -5.68 -60.64
C TYR A 235 -10.51 -6.57 -60.33
N GLY A 236 -9.35 -6.09 -59.87
CA GLY A 236 -8.95 -4.73 -59.52
C GLY A 236 -8.01 -4.76 -58.30
N GLY A 237 -6.69 -4.62 -58.49
CA GLY A 237 -5.73 -4.53 -57.38
C GLY A 237 -4.36 -5.20 -57.63
N SER A 238 -3.44 -4.46 -58.27
CA SER A 238 -2.02 -4.81 -58.38
C SER A 238 -1.18 -3.81 -57.59
N THR A 239 -0.24 -4.29 -56.79
CA THR A 239 0.95 -3.57 -56.28
C THR A 239 1.90 -4.69 -55.81
N ASP A 240 2.98 -5.07 -56.49
CA ASP A 240 4.11 -4.31 -57.06
C ASP A 240 5.07 -3.80 -55.97
N GLU A 241 6.32 -4.23 -56.05
CA GLU A 241 7.39 -4.10 -55.06
C GLU A 241 8.70 -3.74 -55.77
N GLU A 242 9.05 -2.47 -55.74
CA GLU A 242 10.32 -1.86 -56.15
C GLU A 242 10.53 -0.67 -55.20
N ALA A 243 11.71 -0.19 -54.79
CA ALA A 243 13.09 -0.65 -54.74
C ALA A 243 13.85 0.52 -54.07
N GLU A 244 14.77 0.19 -53.16
CA GLU A 244 15.98 0.88 -52.65
C GLU A 244 16.39 2.35 -53.02
N GLU A 245 17.21 2.92 -52.12
CA GLU A 245 18.21 4.02 -52.26
C GLU A 245 17.86 5.55 -52.12
N GLU A 246 18.28 6.09 -50.95
CA GLU A 246 19.21 7.23 -50.71
C GLU A 246 18.83 8.74 -50.84
N GLN A 247 19.03 9.43 -49.69
CA GLN A 247 19.63 10.77 -49.46
C GLN A 247 18.97 12.08 -49.94
N SER A 248 18.49 12.91 -48.99
CA SER A 248 19.07 14.26 -48.68
C SER A 248 18.29 15.08 -47.60
N THR A 249 19.03 15.75 -46.71
CA THR A 249 18.59 16.73 -45.67
C THR A 249 18.40 18.17 -46.23
N PRO A 250 17.92 19.24 -45.52
CA PRO A 250 17.86 19.43 -44.04
C PRO A 250 16.72 20.29 -43.40
N ALA A 251 16.83 20.43 -42.06
CA ALA A 251 16.48 21.59 -41.20
C ALA A 251 15.03 21.80 -40.66
N SER A 252 14.83 21.55 -39.35
CA SER A 252 14.69 22.60 -38.30
C SER A 252 14.31 22.03 -36.91
N LEU A 253 14.81 22.67 -35.83
CA LEU A 253 14.56 22.40 -34.40
C LEU A 253 13.49 23.37 -33.82
N PRO A 254 13.10 23.35 -32.51
CA PRO A 254 13.31 22.39 -31.40
C PRO A 254 12.01 22.00 -30.62
N THR A 255 12.12 21.22 -29.52
CA THR A 255 11.62 21.60 -28.14
C THR A 255 10.91 20.49 -27.31
N ARG A 256 11.39 20.33 -26.06
CA ARG A 256 10.77 19.80 -24.81
C ARG A 256 10.56 18.30 -24.51
N GLU A 257 11.29 17.89 -23.46
CA GLU A 257 10.79 17.30 -22.19
C GLU A 257 9.93 16.03 -22.24
N SER A 258 10.61 14.89 -22.07
CA SER A 258 10.00 13.64 -21.63
C SER A 258 9.75 13.64 -20.11
N SER A 259 8.49 13.87 -19.70
CA SER A 259 8.03 13.57 -18.34
C SER A 259 7.08 12.37 -18.35
N THR A 260 7.50 11.26 -17.74
CA THR A 260 6.71 10.04 -17.59
C THR A 260 5.50 10.26 -16.69
N ALA A 261 4.30 9.96 -17.20
CA ALA A 261 3.09 9.83 -16.39
C ALA A 261 2.27 8.63 -16.91
N SER A 262 2.12 7.60 -16.09
CA SER A 262 1.19 6.49 -16.35
C SER A 262 -0.19 6.85 -15.82
N PRO A 263 -1.25 6.76 -16.63
CA PRO A 263 -2.60 6.52 -16.14
C PRO A 263 -2.94 5.03 -16.32
N LEU A 264 -3.36 4.37 -15.24
CA LEU A 264 -4.03 3.07 -15.35
C LEU A 264 -5.43 3.32 -15.88
N ASP A 265 -5.66 2.99 -17.15
CA ASP A 265 -6.97 3.08 -17.78
C ASP A 265 -7.85 1.87 -17.41
N ASP A 266 -9.09 2.15 -17.02
CA ASP A 266 -10.04 1.21 -16.45
C ASP A 266 -10.94 0.61 -17.55
N SER A 267 -10.37 -0.31 -18.35
CA SER A 267 -11.14 -1.02 -19.39
C SER A 267 -10.60 -2.41 -19.73
N LEU A 268 -10.49 -3.30 -18.74
CA LEU A 268 -10.31 -4.73 -19.00
C LEU A 268 -11.65 -5.43 -19.24
N ARG A 269 -12.12 -5.34 -20.48
CA ARG A 269 -13.12 -6.27 -21.05
C ARG A 269 -12.69 -6.77 -22.41
N ASP A 270 -11.86 -7.82 -22.43
CA ASP A 270 -11.79 -8.68 -23.62
C ASP A 270 -11.71 -10.18 -23.27
N ILE A 271 -12.91 -10.77 -23.26
CA ILE A 271 -13.30 -12.10 -23.73
C ILE A 271 -12.24 -13.23 -23.67
N THR A 272 -12.41 -14.16 -22.73
CA THR A 272 -11.96 -15.55 -22.93
C THR A 272 -12.94 -16.29 -23.84
N ASP A 273 -12.47 -16.78 -24.99
CA ASP A 273 -13.23 -17.68 -25.87
C ASP A 273 -13.53 -19.01 -25.14
N VAL A 274 -14.82 -19.35 -25.00
CA VAL A 274 -15.29 -20.61 -24.41
C VAL A 274 -16.33 -21.23 -25.35
N ALA A 275 -15.94 -22.35 -25.95
CA ALA A 275 -16.73 -23.06 -26.95
C ALA A 275 -18.14 -23.48 -26.43
N PRO A 276 -19.17 -23.52 -27.30
CA PRO A 276 -20.57 -23.58 -26.86
C PRO A 276 -21.02 -24.99 -26.43
N CYS A 277 -21.11 -25.21 -25.11
CA CYS A 277 -21.67 -26.43 -24.53
C CYS A 277 -23.22 -26.43 -24.52
N ARG A 278 -23.83 -27.57 -24.89
CA ARG A 278 -25.28 -27.70 -25.17
C ARG A 278 -26.16 -27.56 -23.92
N LYS A 279 -27.24 -26.78 -24.05
CA LYS A 279 -28.23 -26.44 -23.01
C LYS A 279 -28.81 -27.68 -22.28
N ARG A 280 -28.72 -27.71 -20.95
CA ARG A 280 -29.54 -28.58 -20.09
C ARG A 280 -30.68 -27.77 -19.48
N ARG A 281 -31.94 -28.20 -19.66
CA ARG A 281 -33.12 -27.49 -19.14
C ARG A 281 -33.19 -27.56 -17.62
N PHE A 282 -33.28 -26.42 -16.95
CA PHE A 282 -33.84 -26.33 -15.60
C PHE A 282 -35.31 -25.88 -15.68
N ARG A 283 -36.19 -26.50 -14.89
CA ARG A 283 -37.61 -26.15 -14.82
C ARG A 283 -37.85 -25.21 -13.64
N HIS A 284 -38.84 -24.35 -13.81
CA HIS A 284 -39.26 -23.30 -12.87
C HIS A 284 -39.55 -23.81 -11.45
N LEU A 285 -39.20 -23.00 -10.46
CA LEU A 285 -40.06 -22.70 -9.31
C LEU A 285 -39.99 -21.18 -9.09
N GLY A 286 -41.16 -20.53 -8.97
CA GLY A 286 -41.27 -19.07 -8.85
C GLY A 286 -41.53 -18.63 -7.40
N ALA A 287 -41.30 -17.35 -7.14
CA ALA A 287 -41.75 -16.67 -5.93
C ALA A 287 -43.26 -16.39 -5.97
N PRO A 288 -43.87 -16.15 -4.80
CA PRO A 288 -44.71 -14.96 -4.65
C PRO A 288 -44.46 -14.18 -3.36
N ASP A 289 -44.74 -12.87 -3.41
CA ASP A 289 -44.70 -11.91 -2.29
C ASP A 289 -46.02 -11.94 -1.44
N PRO A 290 -46.51 -10.86 -0.76
CA PRO A 290 -46.37 -10.73 0.69
C PRO A 290 -47.69 -10.39 1.44
N ALA A 291 -47.56 -9.83 2.66
CA ALA A 291 -48.59 -9.29 3.59
C ALA A 291 -49.16 -10.30 4.63
N VAL A 292 -49.35 -9.95 5.92
CA VAL A 292 -50.41 -9.06 6.44
C VAL A 292 -50.10 -8.46 7.83
N LYS A 293 -50.66 -7.26 8.07
CA LYS A 293 -50.81 -6.41 9.28
C LYS A 293 -50.72 -7.02 10.71
N ARG A 294 -49.85 -6.41 11.52
CA ARG A 294 -50.15 -5.52 12.69
C ARG A 294 -51.32 -5.89 13.64
N SER A 295 -51.04 -6.12 14.93
CA SER A 295 -51.53 -5.26 16.05
C SER A 295 -51.10 -5.72 17.46
N THR A 296 -50.79 -4.75 18.32
CA THR A 296 -50.66 -4.88 19.79
C THR A 296 -51.94 -4.34 20.44
N PRO A 297 -52.29 -4.77 21.66
CA PRO A 297 -52.58 -3.76 22.70
C PRO A 297 -52.03 -4.08 24.11
N GLN A 298 -52.06 -3.07 24.98
CA GLN A 298 -51.50 -3.04 26.34
C GLN A 298 -52.46 -3.52 27.44
N SER A 299 -51.92 -3.96 28.59
CA SER A 299 -52.50 -3.90 29.96
C SER A 299 -51.64 -4.76 30.92
N SER A 300 -51.37 -4.47 32.20
CA SER A 300 -51.39 -3.23 33.00
C SER A 300 -50.65 -3.42 34.35
N GLN A 301 -50.18 -2.31 34.93
CA GLN A 301 -49.89 -1.99 36.36
C GLN A 301 -49.45 -3.05 37.42
N GLY A 302 -48.38 -2.72 38.16
CA GLY A 302 -48.05 -3.22 39.51
C GLY A 302 -46.89 -2.41 40.12
N LYS A 303 -46.91 -2.06 41.43
CA LYS A 303 -46.06 -0.99 42.02
C LYS A 303 -45.46 -1.37 43.41
N ARG A 304 -44.18 -1.02 43.64
CA ARG A 304 -43.46 -0.90 44.96
C ARG A 304 -43.25 -2.23 45.74
N THR A 305 -42.28 -2.41 46.67
CA THR A 305 -41.41 -1.50 47.47
C THR A 305 -40.17 -2.26 48.02
N ASP A 306 -39.06 -1.56 48.36
CA ASP A 306 -37.86 -2.05 49.11
C ASP A 306 -37.88 -1.57 50.60
N PRO A 307 -36.83 -1.76 51.44
CA PRO A 307 -36.23 -3.00 52.01
C PRO A 307 -36.23 -2.92 53.59
N PRO A 308 -35.41 -3.67 54.41
CA PRO A 308 -33.98 -3.33 54.64
C PRO A 308 -32.97 -4.41 55.20
N ALA A 309 -31.67 -4.17 54.93
CA ALA A 309 -30.47 -4.26 55.80
C ALA A 309 -29.95 -5.54 56.54
N GLY A 310 -28.62 -5.74 56.44
CA GLY A 310 -27.71 -6.42 57.41
C GLY A 310 -26.92 -7.61 56.83
N SER A 311 -25.62 -7.87 57.08
CA SER A 311 -24.47 -7.18 57.68
C SER A 311 -23.24 -8.14 57.60
N SER A 312 -22.01 -7.60 57.60
CA SER A 312 -20.72 -8.24 57.96
C SER A 312 -19.93 -9.16 56.98
N LYS A 313 -18.62 -8.84 56.92
CA LYS A 313 -17.42 -9.56 56.43
C LYS A 313 -16.52 -9.84 57.67
N PRO A 314 -15.29 -10.38 57.58
CA PRO A 314 -14.74 -11.49 56.78
C PRO A 314 -13.88 -12.46 57.65
N ARG A 315 -13.35 -13.57 57.11
CA ARG A 315 -11.99 -14.06 57.48
C ARG A 315 -11.40 -15.18 56.60
N THR A 316 -10.14 -15.01 56.22
CA THR A 316 -9.18 -16.06 55.82
C THR A 316 -8.36 -16.52 57.04
N PRO A 317 -7.72 -17.69 57.00
CA PRO A 317 -6.31 -17.73 57.41
C PRO A 317 -5.39 -18.62 56.55
N GLN A 318 -4.10 -18.49 56.83
CA GLN A 318 -2.90 -18.78 56.03
C GLN A 318 -2.43 -20.26 55.97
N ARG A 319 -1.49 -20.49 55.04
CA ARG A 319 -0.36 -21.47 54.98
C ARG A 319 0.43 -21.60 56.32
N PRO A 320 1.41 -22.54 56.52
CA PRO A 320 2.37 -23.17 55.56
C PRO A 320 2.28 -24.73 55.52
N THR A 321 3.22 -25.59 55.08
CA THR A 321 4.68 -25.52 54.76
C THR A 321 5.12 -26.65 53.77
N ASP A 322 6.39 -26.62 53.36
CA ASP A 322 7.36 -27.63 52.83
C ASP A 322 6.96 -29.13 52.71
N VAL A 323 7.45 -29.90 51.72
CA VAL A 323 8.84 -30.42 51.63
C VAL A 323 9.20 -30.98 50.23
N ALA A 324 10.47 -30.77 49.84
CA ALA A 324 11.36 -31.49 48.90
C ALA A 324 10.97 -31.89 47.46
N ALA A 325 11.92 -31.56 46.59
CA ALA A 325 12.12 -31.96 45.21
C ALA A 325 12.20 -33.48 44.93
N ALA A 326 11.78 -33.86 43.72
CA ALA A 326 12.46 -34.87 42.90
C ALA A 326 12.24 -34.56 41.41
N SER A 327 13.30 -34.72 40.60
CA SER A 327 13.29 -34.51 39.15
C SER A 327 13.04 -35.82 38.40
N SER A 328 12.16 -35.81 37.40
CA SER A 328 12.16 -36.83 36.34
C SER A 328 11.63 -36.27 35.03
N THR A 329 12.46 -36.31 34.00
CA THR A 329 12.11 -36.06 32.59
C THR A 329 11.30 -37.22 32.02
N ALA A 330 10.20 -36.92 31.33
CA ALA A 330 9.66 -37.76 30.26
C ALA A 330 8.79 -36.86 29.36
N ASP A 331 9.07 -36.86 28.06
CA ASP A 331 8.20 -36.32 27.03
C ASP A 331 6.87 -37.08 27.00
N GLU A 332 5.74 -36.41 26.75
CA GLU A 332 4.75 -36.88 25.76
C GLU A 332 4.03 -35.69 25.12
N ASP A 333 4.12 -35.70 23.79
CA ASP A 333 3.22 -35.23 22.75
C ASP A 333 1.85 -34.65 23.16
N LEU A 334 1.48 -33.50 22.58
CA LEU A 334 0.09 -33.06 22.37
C LEU A 334 0.04 -31.79 21.49
N PHE A 335 0.18 -31.99 20.17
CA PHE A 335 -0.51 -31.13 19.21
C PHE A 335 -2.00 -31.49 19.23
N GLU A 336 -2.84 -30.68 19.87
CA GLU A 336 -4.28 -30.69 19.67
C GLU A 336 -4.76 -29.31 19.20
N ASP A 337 -5.14 -29.26 17.92
CA ASP A 337 -6.11 -28.39 17.26
C ASP A 337 -6.55 -27.08 17.96
N PHE A 338 -6.11 -25.92 17.44
CA PHE A 338 -6.93 -24.99 16.62
C PHE A 338 -6.21 -23.67 16.29
#